data_AF-L7E5J8-F1
#
_entry.id   AF-L7E5J8-F1
#
_cell.length_a   1.000
_cell.length_b   1.000
_cell.length_c   1.000
_cell.angle_alpha   90.00
_cell.angle_beta   90.00
_cell.angle_gamma   90.00
#
_symmetry.space_group_name_H-M   'P 1'
#
loop_
_entity.id
_entity.type
_entity.pdbx_description
1 polymer ?
#
loop_
_entity_poly.entity_id
_entity_poly.type
_entity_poly.pdbx_seq_one_letter_code
_entity_poly.pdbx_strand_id
1 'polypeptide(L)' 'MGNPGDVKPIGKGVSELRIDYGAGYRVYFIQRGDTLIVLLAGGDKRTQDRDIKTALDLSQNL' A
#
# COMPACT_ATOMS: atom_id res chain seq x y z
N MET A 1 -11.54 -6.48 -16.23
CA MET A 1 -11.35 -6.57 -14.77
C MET A 1 -9.92 -7.04 -14.52
N GLY A 2 -9.05 -6.15 -14.04
CA GLY A 2 -7.65 -6.49 -13.79
C GLY A 2 -7.43 -6.73 -12.31
N ASN A 3 -6.93 -7.91 -11.95
CA ASN A 3 -6.44 -8.17 -10.60
C ASN A 3 -5.09 -7.44 -10.46
N PRO A 4 -4.90 -6.52 -9.49
CA PRO A 4 -3.65 -5.77 -9.36
C PRO A 4 -2.44 -6.64 -8.93
N GLY A 5 -2.63 -7.95 -8.72
CA GLY A 5 -1.65 -8.86 -8.15
C GLY A 5 -2.03 -9.30 -6.74
N ASP A 6 -1.04 -9.60 -5.90
CA ASP A 6 -1.25 -9.97 -4.50
C ASP A 6 -1.53 -8.72 -3.63
N VAL A 7 -2.80 -8.35 -3.55
CA VAL A 7 -3.27 -7.18 -2.79
C VAL A 7 -3.93 -7.60 -1.48
N LYS A 8 -3.60 -6.90 -0.39
CA LYS A 8 -4.27 -7.05 0.92
C LYS A 8 -4.79 -5.73 1.45
N PRO A 9 -6.04 -5.65 1.94
CA PRO A 9 -6.48 -4.51 2.73
C PRO A 9 -5.74 -4.48 4.07
N ILE A 10 -5.24 -3.31 4.47
CA ILE A 10 -4.52 -3.11 5.74
C ILE A 10 -5.26 -2.16 6.71
N GLY A 11 -6.42 -1.64 6.27
CA GLY A 11 -7.31 -0.81 7.10
C GLY A 11 -7.41 0.63 6.61
N LYS A 12 -8.41 1.37 7.13
CA LYS A 12 -8.69 2.78 6.79
C LYS A 12 -8.78 3.08 5.28
N GLY A 13 -9.25 2.13 4.48
CA GLY A 13 -9.32 2.26 3.02
C GLY A 13 -7.99 2.11 2.29
N VAL A 14 -6.91 1.76 2.99
CA VAL A 14 -5.58 1.50 2.42
C VAL A 14 -5.43 0.03 2.05
N SER A 15 -4.85 -0.21 0.87
CA SER A 15 -4.45 -1.52 0.38
C SER A 15 -2.94 -1.58 0.20
N GLU A 16 -2.36 -2.75 0.49
CA GLU A 16 -0.97 -3.11 0.22
C GLU A 16 -0.92 -4.01 -1.02
N LEU A 17 -0.15 -3.60 -2.03
CA LEU A 17 0.27 -4.46 -3.13
C LEU A 17 1.64 -5.06 -2.82
N ARG A 18 1.72 -6.39 -2.86
CA ARG A 18 2.94 -7.16 -2.62
C ARG A 18 3.57 -7.58 -3.94
N ILE A 19 4.81 -7.14 -4.15
CA ILE A 19 5.58 -7.46 -5.35
C ILE A 19 6.78 -8.29 -4.92
N ASP A 20 6.73 -9.59 -5.24
CA ASP A 20 7.78 -10.54 -4.91
C ASP A 20 8.90 -10.50 -5.96
N TYR A 21 9.58 -9.36 -6.00
CA TYR A 21 10.76 -9.12 -6.84
C TYR A 21 11.89 -8.52 -5.99
N GLY A 22 13.11 -9.03 -6.13
CA GLY A 22 14.27 -8.57 -5.37
C GLY A 22 14.06 -8.70 -3.85
N ALA A 23 14.13 -7.58 -3.13
CA ALA A 23 13.97 -7.52 -1.67
C ALA A 23 12.51 -7.72 -1.19
N GLY A 24 11.56 -7.83 -2.11
CA GLY A 24 10.12 -7.93 -1.81
C GLY A 24 9.53 -6.55 -1.50
N TYR A 25 9.11 -5.85 -2.55
CA TYR A 25 8.56 -4.50 -2.45
C TYR A 25 7.10 -4.50 -1.99
N ARG A 26 6.73 -3.45 -1.27
CA ARG A 26 5.37 -3.20 -0.79
C ARG A 26 4.93 -1.80 -1.21
N VAL A 27 3.81 -1.70 -1.91
CA VAL A 27 3.21 -0.43 -2.33
C VAL A 27 1.90 -0.24 -1.59
N TYR A 28 1.72 0.89 -0.92
CA TYR A 28 0.49 1.21 -0.20
C TYR A 28 -0.30 2.25 -0.98
N PHE A 29 -1.59 2.03 -1.16
CA PHE A 29 -2.43 2.90 -1.97
C PHE A 29 -3.87 2.96 -1.48
N ILE A 30 -4.57 4.01 -1.90
CA ILE A 30 -6.01 4.21 -1.71
C ILE A 30 -6.63 4.40 -3.09
N GLN A 31 -7.75 3.73 -3.35
CA GLN A 31 -8.55 3.95 -4.55
C GLN A 31 -9.79 4.78 -4.20
N ARG A 32 -10.01 5.90 -4.90
CA ARG A 32 -11.19 6.76 -4.75
C ARG A 32 -11.86 6.97 -6.09
N GLY A 33 -12.93 6.21 -6.34
CA GLY A 33 -13.51 6.14 -7.68
C GLY A 33 -12.43 5.68 -8.67
N ASP A 34 -12.14 6.52 -9.67
CA ASP A 34 -11.12 6.24 -10.69
C ASP A 34 -9.72 6.77 -10.32
N THR A 35 -9.58 7.48 -9.20
CA THR A 35 -8.31 8.06 -8.76
C THR A 35 -7.54 7.08 -7.88
N LEU A 36 -6.33 6.71 -8.30
CA LEU A 36 -5.37 5.93 -7.51
C LEU A 36 -4.40 6.88 -6.78
N ILE A 37 -4.41 6.85 -5.45
CA ILE A 37 -3.50 7.62 -4.61
C ILE A 37 -2.44 6.68 -4.06
N VAL A 38 -1.20 6.85 -4.50
CA VAL A 38 -0.04 6.07 -4.01
C VAL A 38 0.55 6.77 -2.79
N LEU A 39 0.60 6.06 -1.67
CA LEU A 39 1.26 6.53 -0.46
C LEU A 39 2.76 6.24 -0.59
N LEU A 40 3.59 7.29 -0.59
CA LEU A 40 5.06 7.18 -0.71
C LEU A 40 5.74 6.48 0.47
N ALA A 41 4.98 5.87 1.37
CA ALA A 41 5.46 4.98 2.42
C ALA A 41 5.85 3.58 1.89
N GLY A 42 6.32 3.48 0.65
CA GLY A 42 6.71 2.21 0.04
C GLY A 42 8.10 1.77 0.53
N GLY A 43 8.24 0.49 0.84
CA GLY A 43 9.49 -0.08 1.34
C GLY A 43 9.66 -1.55 0.94
N ASP A 44 10.60 -2.23 1.59
CA ASP A 44 10.78 -3.67 1.45
C ASP A 44 10.17 -4.43 2.64
N LYS A 45 10.22 -5.76 2.61
CA LYS A 45 9.66 -6.60 3.69
C LYS A 45 10.19 -6.25 5.09
N ARG A 46 11.40 -5.70 5.22
CA ARG A 46 12.05 -5.39 6.51
C ARG A 46 11.46 -4.16 7.18
N THR A 47 10.85 -3.25 6.42
CA THR A 47 10.27 -2.00 6.92
C THR A 47 8.74 -2.03 6.97
N GLN A 48 8.12 -3.14 6.55
CA GLN A 48 6.68 -3.31 6.36
C GLN A 48 5.83 -2.76 7.53
N ASP A 49 6.11 -3.13 8.79
CA ASP A 49 5.31 -2.69 9.93
C ASP A 49 5.33 -1.16 10.14
N ARG A 50 6.49 -0.54 9.92
CA ARG A 50 6.65 0.92 10.00
C ARG A 50 5.89 1.58 8.85
N ASP A 51 6.03 1.03 7.66
CA ASP A 51 5.44 1.56 6.44
C ASP A 51 3.90 1.49 6.49
N ILE A 52 3.33 0.38 6.99
CA ILE A 52 1.89 0.24 7.26
C ILE A 52 1.42 1.35 8.21
N LYS A 53 2.14 1.59 9.30
CA LYS A 53 1.76 2.63 10.26
C LYS A 53 1.77 4.01 9.62
N THR A 54 2.80 4.34 8.86
CA THR A 54 2.90 5.61 8.14
C THR A 54 1.79 5.74 7.09
N ALA A 55 1.52 4.68 6.32
CA ALA A 55 0.45 4.67 5.34
C ALA A 55 -0.93 4.92 5.96
N LEU A 56 -1.22 4.28 7.09
CA LEU A 56 -2.48 4.47 7.85
C LEU A 56 -2.60 5.84 8.52
N ASP A 57 -1.49 6.54 8.74
CA ASP A 57 -1.48 7.91 9.29
C ASP A 57 -1.71 8.91 8.15
N LEU A 58 -0.98 8.78 7.05
CA LEU A 58 -1.16 9.58 5.83
C LEU A 58 -2.58 9.46 5.27
N SER A 59 -3.19 8.27 5.35
CA SER A 59 -4.54 8.03 4.84
C SER A 59 -5.63 8.80 5.58
N GLN A 60 -5.38 9.29 6.79
CA GLN A 60 -6.38 10.06 7.56
C GLN A 60 -6.58 11.48 7.02
N ASN A 61 -5.59 12.00 6.29
CA ASN A 61 -5.59 13.36 5.75
C ASN A 61 -5.90 13.42 4.25
N LEU A 62 -6.12 12.26 3.64
CA LEU A 62 -6.65 12.16 2.29
C LEU A 62 -8.15 12.09 2.43
#